data_AF-K7Y0D2-F1
#
_entry.id   AF-K7Y0D2-F1
#
_cell.length_a   1.000
_cell.length_b   1.000
_cell.length_c   1.000
_cell.angle_alpha   90.00
_cell.angle_beta   90.00
_cell.angle_gamma   90.00
#
_symmetry.space_group_name_H-M   'P 1'
#
loop_
_entity.id
_entity.type
_entity.pdbx_description
1 polymer ?
#
loop_
_entity_poly.entity_id
_entity_poly.type
_entity_poly.pdbx_seq_one_letter_code
_entity_poly.pdbx_strand_id
1 'polypeptide(L)'
;MNIKMDLFDLLGLYARAGVNIASQLSSRIVQGFQQVFVIDDALKYNYFRDKGIAHAKSRRYRQAMTLLEQLYEIDPEDAEVALYLGVSLMKTGQREEGLKLLEKASAAFPDNTRIATILTLAYSQDEDYAKALPLLKRMADADPEDAQLHYRLGEAAHKTGNNKLAMEALNRACELNQRDRKSANLLGRIYEAEGMADEAAEQFKRVADLEAAQAE
;
A
#
# COMPACT_ATOMS: atom_id res chain seq x y z
N MET A 1 53.03 -49.38 -5.55
CA MET A 1 52.59 -50.00 -4.28
C MET A 1 51.29 -50.73 -4.56
N ASN A 2 51.25 -52.06 -4.46
CA ASN A 2 50.07 -52.85 -4.83
C ASN A 2 49.20 -53.05 -3.57
N ILE A 3 48.16 -52.23 -3.42
CA ILE A 3 47.25 -52.30 -2.27
C ILE A 3 46.23 -53.40 -2.57
N LYS A 4 46.18 -54.46 -1.74
CA LYS A 4 45.09 -55.44 -1.81
C LYS A 4 43.81 -54.77 -1.35
N MET A 5 42.76 -54.84 -2.16
CA MET A 5 41.44 -54.29 -1.87
C MET A 5 40.43 -55.44 -1.83
N ASP A 6 39.52 -55.41 -0.86
CA ASP A 6 38.36 -56.30 -0.85
C ASP A 6 37.17 -55.69 -1.61
N LEU A 7 36.05 -56.40 -1.63
CA LEU A 7 34.84 -55.95 -2.32
C LEU A 7 34.25 -54.66 -1.70
N PHE A 8 34.35 -54.49 -0.38
CA PHE A 8 33.83 -53.30 0.31
C PHE A 8 34.72 -52.09 0.06
N ASP A 9 36.04 -52.28 0.05
CA ASP A 9 37.00 -51.25 -0.35
C ASP A 9 36.73 -50.78 -1.78
N LEU A 10 36.52 -51.72 -2.71
CA LEU A 10 36.22 -51.43 -4.10
C LEU A 10 34.90 -50.65 -4.26
N LEU A 11 33.83 -51.08 -3.58
CA LEU A 11 32.54 -50.40 -3.57
C LEU A 11 32.64 -48.98 -2.98
N GLY A 12 33.36 -48.81 -1.87
CA GLY A 12 33.61 -47.51 -1.25
C GLY A 12 34.38 -46.56 -2.17
N LEU A 13 35.34 -47.09 -2.93
CA LEU A 13 36.14 -46.31 -3.88
C LEU A 13 35.29 -45.83 -5.07
N TYR A 14 34.45 -46.71 -5.63
CA TYR A 14 33.52 -46.33 -6.70
C TYR A 14 32.44 -45.36 -6.22
N ALA A 15 31.91 -45.52 -5.00
CA ALA A 15 30.96 -44.58 -4.43
C ALA A 15 31.58 -43.18 -4.28
N ARG A 16 32.81 -43.08 -3.76
CA ARG A 16 33.53 -41.80 -3.66
C ARG A 16 33.86 -41.21 -5.02
N ALA A 17 34.30 -42.04 -5.97
CA ALA A 17 34.56 -41.60 -7.35
C ALA A 17 33.29 -41.04 -7.99
N GLY A 18 32.15 -41.72 -7.83
CA GLY A 18 30.84 -41.27 -8.32
C GLY A 18 30.41 -39.94 -7.71
N VAL A 19 30.53 -39.77 -6.39
CA VAL A 19 30.22 -38.51 -5.70
C VAL A 19 31.13 -37.37 -6.19
N ASN A 20 32.42 -37.63 -6.37
CA ASN A 20 33.37 -36.63 -6.86
C ASN A 20 33.05 -36.22 -8.30
N ILE A 21 32.81 -37.18 -9.19
CA ILE A 21 32.41 -36.95 -10.58
C ILE A 21 31.11 -36.15 -10.64
N ALA A 22 30.10 -36.51 -9.85
CA ALA A 22 28.82 -35.80 -9.79
C ALA A 22 29.00 -34.35 -9.29
N SER A 23 29.85 -34.13 -8.29
CA SER A 23 30.17 -32.79 -7.77
C SER A 23 30.95 -31.93 -8.80
N GLN A 24 31.89 -32.53 -9.53
CA GLN A 24 32.63 -31.83 -10.59
C GLN A 24 31.74 -31.50 -11.81
N LEU A 25 30.85 -32.42 -12.20
CA LEU A 25 29.88 -32.18 -13.26
C LEU A 25 28.89 -31.09 -12.86
N SER A 26 28.32 -31.16 -11.66
CA SER A 26 27.36 -30.14 -11.20
C SER A 26 28.01 -28.76 -11.11
N SER A 27 29.22 -28.66 -10.55
CA SER A 27 29.95 -27.40 -10.48
C SER A 27 30.27 -26.84 -11.87
N ARG A 28 30.73 -27.65 -12.82
CA ARG A 28 30.98 -27.22 -14.21
C ARG A 28 29.71 -26.81 -14.94
N ILE A 29 28.60 -27.54 -14.77
CA ILE A 29 27.31 -27.21 -15.39
C ILE A 29 26.82 -25.88 -14.82
N VAL A 30 26.80 -25.70 -13.50
CA VAL A 30 26.39 -24.45 -12.85
C VAL A 30 27.27 -23.29 -13.30
N GLN A 31 28.59 -23.47 -13.33
CA GLN A 31 29.53 -22.44 -13.76
C GLN A 31 29.34 -22.09 -15.25
N GLY A 32 29.13 -23.09 -16.12
CA GLY A 32 28.82 -22.86 -17.53
C GLY A 32 27.49 -22.14 -17.72
N PHE A 33 26.47 -22.49 -16.94
CA PHE A 33 25.20 -21.76 -16.93
C PHE A 33 25.37 -20.30 -16.48
N GLN A 34 26.16 -20.03 -15.44
CA GLN A 34 26.44 -18.66 -14.97
C GLN A 34 27.26 -17.84 -15.98
N GLN A 35 28.10 -18.49 -16.79
CA GLN A 35 28.87 -17.84 -17.85
C GLN A 35 28.03 -17.50 -19.08
N VAL A 36 27.01 -18.32 -19.40
CA VAL A 36 26.12 -18.12 -20.55
C VAL A 36 24.92 -17.25 -20.19
N PHE A 37 24.35 -17.46 -19.00
CA PHE A 37 23.22 -16.73 -18.45
C PHE A 37 23.69 -15.88 -17.28
N VAL A 38 24.09 -14.65 -17.57
CA VAL A 38 24.31 -13.64 -16.53
C VAL A 38 22.93 -13.16 -16.08
N ILE A 39 22.55 -13.52 -14.85
CA ILE A 39 21.44 -12.86 -14.17
C ILE A 39 22.01 -11.57 -13.62
N ASP A 40 21.78 -10.47 -14.33
CA ASP A 40 22.18 -9.16 -13.83
C ASP A 40 21.37 -8.78 -12.58
N ASP A 41 21.93 -7.84 -11.80
CA ASP A 41 21.33 -7.42 -10.54
C ASP A 41 19.96 -6.76 -10.74
N ALA A 42 19.72 -6.13 -11.89
CA ALA A 42 18.42 -5.53 -12.21
C ALA A 42 17.34 -6.59 -12.43
N LEU A 43 17.64 -7.66 -13.16
CA LEU A 43 16.74 -8.80 -13.35
C LEU A 43 16.44 -9.48 -12.01
N LYS A 44 17.47 -9.68 -11.19
CA LYS A 44 17.32 -10.24 -9.85
C LYS A 44 16.45 -9.36 -8.96
N TYR A 45 16.71 -8.05 -8.94
CA TYR A 45 15.93 -7.06 -8.20
C TYR A 45 14.45 -7.12 -8.62
N ASN A 46 14.18 -6.99 -9.92
CA ASN A 46 12.81 -7.00 -10.47
C ASN A 46 12.07 -8.30 -10.13
N TYR A 47 12.74 -9.46 -10.25
CA TYR A 47 12.15 -10.74 -9.88
C TYR A 47 11.72 -10.79 -8.41
N PHE A 48 12.61 -10.38 -7.49
CA PHE A 48 12.30 -10.40 -6.06
C PHE A 48 11.30 -9.31 -5.67
N ARG A 49 11.31 -8.17 -6.36
CA ARG A 49 10.33 -7.10 -6.21
C ARG A 49 8.94 -7.61 -6.54
N ASP A 50 8.75 -8.18 -7.73
CA ASP A 50 7.45 -8.71 -8.16
C ASP A 50 6.97 -9.82 -7.22
N LYS A 51 7.88 -10.69 -6.78
CA LYS A 51 7.60 -11.74 -5.81
C LYS A 51 7.18 -11.18 -4.44
N GLY A 52 7.90 -10.20 -3.91
CA GLY A 52 7.61 -9.54 -2.63
C GLY A 52 6.26 -8.83 -2.67
N ILE A 53 5.98 -8.10 -3.73
CA ILE A 53 4.69 -7.45 -3.99
C ILE A 53 3.57 -8.49 -4.09
N ALA A 54 3.79 -9.60 -4.81
CA ALA A 54 2.82 -10.68 -4.90
C ALA A 54 2.53 -11.31 -3.53
N HIS A 55 3.54 -11.52 -2.68
CA HIS A 55 3.32 -11.97 -1.30
C HIS A 55 2.44 -10.99 -0.52
N ALA A 56 2.69 -9.67 -0.62
CA ALA A 56 1.89 -8.66 0.06
C ALA A 56 0.44 -8.65 -0.43
N LYS A 57 0.21 -8.70 -1.74
CA LYS A 57 -1.12 -8.79 -2.36
C LYS A 57 -1.87 -10.07 -1.94
N SER A 58 -1.17 -11.18 -1.77
CA SER A 58 -1.72 -12.44 -1.23
C SER A 58 -1.84 -12.45 0.30
N ARG A 59 -1.69 -11.31 0.99
CA ARG A 59 -1.74 -11.18 2.46
C ARG A 59 -0.68 -11.98 3.22
N ARG A 60 0.37 -12.44 2.54
CA ARG A 60 1.52 -13.13 3.14
C ARG A 60 2.55 -12.11 3.62
N TYR A 61 2.13 -11.23 4.52
CA TYR A 61 2.86 -10.00 4.87
C TYR A 61 4.24 -10.26 5.47
N ARG A 62 4.41 -11.30 6.30
CA ARG A 62 5.75 -11.65 6.83
C ARG A 62 6.73 -12.04 5.73
N GLN A 63 6.28 -12.80 4.73
CA GLN A 63 7.13 -13.20 3.60
C GLN A 63 7.43 -12.02 2.69
N ALA A 64 6.45 -11.13 2.49
CA ALA A 64 6.64 -9.91 1.73
C ALA A 64 7.68 -9.00 2.41
N MET A 65 7.53 -8.77 3.71
CA MET A 65 8.41 -7.94 4.53
C MET A 65 9.88 -8.39 4.40
N THR A 66 10.19 -9.67 4.60
CA THR A 66 11.57 -10.19 4.49
C THR A 66 12.21 -9.91 3.12
N LEU A 67 11.44 -9.99 2.03
CA LEU A 67 11.97 -9.71 0.68
C LEU A 67 12.08 -8.21 0.42
N LEU A 68 11.05 -7.45 0.79
CA LEU A 68 10.95 -6.02 0.48
C LEU A 68 11.89 -5.17 1.34
N GLU A 69 12.22 -5.58 2.57
CA GLU A 69 13.24 -4.92 3.40
C GLU A 69 14.59 -4.90 2.69
N GLN A 70 15.05 -6.06 2.20
CA GLN A 70 16.31 -6.17 1.48
C GLN A 70 16.32 -5.34 0.19
N LEU A 71 15.20 -5.30 -0.53
CA LEU A 71 15.08 -4.51 -1.74
C LEU A 71 15.06 -3.00 -1.46
N TYR A 72 14.44 -2.59 -0.36
CA TYR A 72 14.41 -1.19 0.06
C TYR A 72 15.79 -0.70 0.53
N GLU A 73 16.63 -1.56 1.10
CA GLU A 73 18.03 -1.23 1.40
C GLU A 73 18.87 -1.02 0.14
N ILE A 74 18.58 -1.77 -0.93
CA ILE A 74 19.28 -1.67 -2.23
C ILE A 74 18.84 -0.42 -2.98
N ASP A 75 17.52 -0.19 -3.07
CA ASP A 75 16.94 0.95 -3.76
C ASP A 75 15.77 1.52 -2.95
N PRO A 76 16.05 2.53 -2.10
CA PRO A 76 15.02 3.25 -1.35
C PRO A 76 14.10 4.12 -2.22
N GLU A 77 14.44 4.32 -3.50
CA GLU A 77 13.66 5.15 -4.43
C GLU A 77 12.57 4.38 -5.19
N ASP A 78 12.43 3.07 -4.93
CA ASP A 78 11.33 2.30 -5.48
C ASP A 78 10.04 2.48 -4.66
N ALA A 79 9.15 3.34 -5.18
CA ALA A 79 7.89 3.67 -4.54
C ALA A 79 6.97 2.46 -4.30
N GLU A 80 7.00 1.42 -5.14
CA GLU A 80 6.20 0.21 -4.90
C GLU A 80 6.77 -0.62 -3.77
N VAL A 81 8.10 -0.76 -3.72
CA VAL A 81 8.75 -1.49 -2.63
C VAL A 81 8.44 -0.80 -1.31
N ALA A 82 8.60 0.52 -1.24
CA ALA A 82 8.25 1.30 -0.04
C ALA A 82 6.77 1.16 0.34
N LEU A 83 5.86 1.25 -0.64
CA LEU A 83 4.42 1.07 -0.43
C LEU A 83 4.10 -0.32 0.18
N TYR A 84 4.54 -1.39 -0.47
CA TYR A 84 4.21 -2.75 -0.05
C TYR A 84 4.97 -3.18 1.21
N LEU A 85 6.17 -2.65 1.45
CA LEU A 85 6.89 -2.84 2.70
C LEU A 85 6.16 -2.15 3.86
N GLY A 86 5.80 -0.87 3.70
CA GLY A 86 5.07 -0.12 4.72
C GLY A 86 3.73 -0.78 5.09
N VAL A 87 2.96 -1.21 4.09
CA VAL A 87 1.73 -1.99 4.32
C VAL A 87 2.02 -3.31 5.04
N SER A 88 3.07 -4.02 4.65
CA SER A 88 3.43 -5.30 5.26
C SER A 88 3.83 -5.13 6.74
N LEU A 89 4.62 -4.10 7.06
CA LEU A 89 4.97 -3.71 8.43
C LEU A 89 3.72 -3.42 9.25
N MET A 90 2.78 -2.63 8.72
CA MET A 90 1.52 -2.33 9.42
C MET A 90 0.69 -3.58 9.69
N LYS A 91 0.66 -4.54 8.76
CA LYS A 91 -0.13 -5.77 8.90
C LYS A 91 0.54 -6.85 9.73
N THR A 92 1.84 -6.73 10.03
CA THR A 92 2.58 -7.65 10.91
C THR A 92 2.70 -7.17 12.35
N GLY A 93 2.11 -6.01 12.68
CA GLY A 93 2.12 -5.44 14.04
C GLY A 93 3.08 -4.27 14.22
N GLN A 94 3.92 -3.97 13.22
CA GLN A 94 4.87 -2.86 13.21
C GLN A 94 4.23 -1.61 12.61
N ARG A 95 3.06 -1.22 13.14
CA ARG A 95 2.22 -0.15 12.57
C ARG A 95 2.94 1.20 12.51
N GLU A 96 3.61 1.58 13.59
CA GLU A 96 4.30 2.88 13.66
C GLU A 96 5.43 2.98 12.64
N GLU A 97 6.23 1.93 12.50
CA GLU A 97 7.33 1.87 11.54
C GLU A 97 6.81 1.89 10.09
N GLY A 98 5.77 1.10 9.80
CA GLY A 98 5.14 1.09 8.49
C GLY A 98 4.54 2.46 8.11
N LEU A 99 3.94 3.17 9.06
CA LEU A 99 3.46 4.54 8.85
C LEU A 99 4.60 5.53 8.58
N LYS A 100 5.68 5.51 9.38
CA LYS A 100 6.85 6.37 9.15
C LYS A 100 7.48 6.13 7.78
N LEU A 101 7.55 4.86 7.36
CA LEU A 101 8.06 4.51 6.04
C LEU A 101 7.17 5.07 4.93
N LEU A 102 5.84 4.92 5.05
CA LEU A 102 4.89 5.46 4.08
C LEU A 102 4.88 6.99 4.08
N GLU A 103 5.03 7.65 5.22
CA GLU A 103 5.19 9.10 5.35
C GLU A 103 6.41 9.58 4.55
N LYS A 104 7.56 8.93 4.74
CA LYS A 104 8.78 9.22 3.97
C LYS A 104 8.57 8.98 2.48
N ALA A 105 7.93 7.88 2.11
CA ALA A 105 7.65 7.54 0.72
C ALA A 105 6.67 8.56 0.09
N SER A 106 5.67 9.04 0.82
CA SER A 106 4.75 10.07 0.34
C SER A 106 5.42 11.42 0.13
N ALA A 107 6.46 11.73 0.91
CA ALA A 107 7.25 12.94 0.74
C ALA A 107 8.16 12.84 -0.50
N ALA A 108 8.76 11.67 -0.75
CA ALA A 108 9.61 11.42 -1.92
C ALA A 108 8.80 11.28 -3.22
N PHE A 109 7.59 10.71 -3.15
CA PHE A 109 6.72 10.44 -4.30
C PHE A 109 5.36 11.13 -4.12
N PRO A 110 5.31 12.47 -4.17
CA PRO A 110 4.09 13.24 -3.91
C PRO A 110 2.94 12.90 -4.86
N ASP A 111 3.24 12.44 -6.08
CA ASP A 111 2.25 12.09 -7.11
C ASP A 111 1.76 10.63 -7.01
N ASN A 112 2.32 9.84 -6.08
CA ASN A 112 1.90 8.45 -5.89
C ASN A 112 0.61 8.40 -5.05
N THR A 113 -0.52 8.40 -5.74
CA THR A 113 -1.87 8.38 -5.14
C THR A 113 -2.14 7.15 -4.28
N ARG A 114 -1.48 6.01 -4.55
CA ARG A 114 -1.66 4.79 -3.75
C ARG A 114 -1.06 4.92 -2.36
N ILE A 115 0.12 5.53 -2.23
CA ILE A 115 0.73 5.83 -0.92
C ILE A 115 -0.16 6.82 -0.16
N ALA A 116 -0.58 7.90 -0.80
CA ALA A 116 -1.46 8.91 -0.19
C ALA A 116 -2.79 8.30 0.28
N THR A 117 -3.37 7.39 -0.49
CA THR A 117 -4.61 6.68 -0.13
C THR A 117 -4.43 5.83 1.12
N ILE A 118 -3.32 5.08 1.23
CA ILE A 118 -3.07 4.22 2.39
C ILE A 118 -2.83 5.05 3.65
N LEU A 119 -2.02 6.11 3.55
CA LEU A 119 -1.79 7.02 4.67
C LEU A 119 -3.08 7.69 5.12
N THR A 120 -3.87 8.22 4.18
CA THR A 120 -5.17 8.84 4.47
C THR A 120 -6.09 7.87 5.19
N LEU A 121 -6.23 6.64 4.69
CA LEU A 121 -7.06 5.62 5.34
C LEU A 121 -6.56 5.30 6.75
N ALA A 122 -5.24 5.21 6.94
CA ALA A 122 -4.66 4.92 8.24
C ALA A 122 -4.90 6.05 9.25
N TYR A 123 -4.67 7.31 8.84
CA TYR A 123 -4.93 8.47 9.70
C TYR A 123 -6.41 8.66 9.99
N SER A 124 -7.30 8.47 9.02
CA SER A 124 -8.74 8.50 9.27
C SER A 124 -9.18 7.41 10.26
N GLN A 125 -8.58 6.21 10.19
CA GLN A 125 -8.85 5.15 11.17
C GLN A 125 -8.37 5.53 12.58
N ASP A 126 -7.25 6.24 12.67
CA ASP A 126 -6.67 6.69 13.94
C ASP A 126 -7.27 8.03 14.43
N GLU A 127 -8.28 8.56 13.71
CA GLU A 127 -8.89 9.88 13.92
C GLU A 127 -7.89 11.06 13.88
N ASP A 128 -6.70 10.85 13.30
CA ASP A 128 -5.70 11.89 13.06
C ASP A 128 -6.03 12.68 11.79
N TYR A 129 -7.15 13.39 11.83
CA TYR A 129 -7.62 14.19 10.70
C TYR A 129 -6.66 15.34 10.36
N ALA A 130 -5.82 15.76 11.30
CA ALA A 130 -4.79 16.78 11.07
C ALA A 130 -3.75 16.31 10.03
N LYS A 131 -3.31 15.04 10.11
CA LYS A 131 -2.42 14.45 9.09
C LYS A 131 -3.15 14.04 7.81
N ALA A 132 -4.42 13.62 7.89
CA ALA A 132 -5.19 13.22 6.72
C ALA A 132 -5.55 14.40 5.80
N LEU A 133 -5.86 15.57 6.37
CA LEU A 133 -6.34 16.74 5.64
C LEU A 133 -5.45 17.18 4.46
N PRO A 134 -4.12 17.38 4.61
CA PRO A 134 -3.27 17.79 3.49
C PRO A 134 -3.18 16.74 2.38
N LEU A 135 -3.28 15.45 2.72
CA LEU A 135 -3.29 14.36 1.73
C LEU A 135 -4.60 14.37 0.94
N LEU A 136 -5.73 14.45 1.65
CA LEU A 136 -7.06 14.53 1.04
C LEU A 136 -7.21 15.73 0.12
N LYS A 137 -6.68 16.89 0.52
CA LYS A 137 -6.68 18.08 -0.32
C LYS A 137 -5.95 17.84 -1.64
N ARG A 138 -4.72 17.30 -1.58
CA ARG A 138 -3.95 16.97 -2.79
C ARG A 138 -4.65 15.93 -3.67
N MET A 139 -5.27 14.93 -3.06
CA MET A 139 -6.02 13.91 -3.80
C MET A 139 -7.25 14.51 -4.50
N ALA A 140 -8.01 15.37 -3.83
CA ALA A 140 -9.16 16.06 -4.43
C ALA A 140 -8.76 17.10 -5.49
N ASP A 141 -7.60 17.75 -5.35
CA ASP A 141 -7.04 18.63 -6.38
C ASP A 141 -6.61 17.83 -7.63
N ALA A 142 -6.11 16.60 -7.43
CA ALA A 142 -5.69 15.71 -8.51
C ALA A 142 -6.85 15.02 -9.24
N ASP A 143 -7.93 14.71 -8.52
CA ASP A 143 -9.18 14.18 -9.09
C ASP A 143 -10.40 15.00 -8.61
N PRO A 144 -10.68 16.13 -9.28
CA PRO A 144 -11.76 17.05 -8.88
C PRO A 144 -13.17 16.49 -9.04
N GLU A 145 -13.34 15.37 -9.75
CA GLU A 145 -14.65 14.76 -10.04
C GLU A 145 -14.99 13.57 -9.11
N ASP A 146 -14.08 13.18 -8.22
CA ASP A 146 -14.35 12.15 -7.22
C ASP A 146 -15.14 12.71 -6.03
N ALA A 147 -16.46 12.54 -6.06
CA ALA A 147 -17.37 12.92 -4.98
C ALA A 147 -16.95 12.35 -3.61
N GLN A 148 -16.38 11.15 -3.58
CA GLN A 148 -15.99 10.47 -2.35
C GLN A 148 -14.74 11.11 -1.73
N LEU A 149 -13.81 11.64 -2.54
CA LEU A 149 -12.67 12.42 -2.04
C LEU A 149 -13.12 13.74 -1.44
N HIS A 150 -14.04 14.44 -2.11
CA HIS A 150 -14.63 15.69 -1.59
C HIS A 150 -15.37 15.47 -0.27
N TYR A 151 -16.13 14.38 -0.13
CA TYR A 151 -16.74 14.01 1.14
C TYR A 151 -15.70 13.81 2.25
N ARG A 152 -14.64 13.01 1.98
CA ARG A 152 -13.60 12.73 2.98
C ARG A 152 -12.83 13.99 3.36
N LEU A 153 -12.53 14.86 2.40
CA LEU A 153 -11.94 16.17 2.62
C LEU A 153 -12.84 17.02 3.52
N GLY A 154 -14.14 17.04 3.25
CA GLY A 154 -15.14 17.73 4.06
C GLY A 154 -15.22 17.22 5.49
N GLU A 155 -15.24 15.91 5.67
CA GLU A 155 -15.22 15.25 6.98
C GLU A 155 -13.96 15.60 7.78
N ALA A 156 -12.78 15.46 7.16
CA ALA A 156 -11.51 15.81 7.80
C ALA A 156 -11.42 17.31 8.15
N ALA A 157 -11.88 18.18 7.26
CA ALA A 157 -11.91 19.62 7.49
C ALA A 157 -12.82 19.98 8.67
N HIS A 158 -14.02 19.39 8.76
CA HIS A 158 -14.92 19.60 9.89
C HIS A 158 -14.32 19.12 11.21
N LYS A 159 -13.71 17.93 11.22
CA LYS A 159 -13.07 17.35 12.41
C LYS A 159 -11.86 18.15 12.90
N THR A 160 -11.22 18.90 12.02
CA THR A 160 -10.12 19.82 12.35
C THR A 160 -10.59 21.26 12.64
N GLY A 161 -11.90 21.51 12.63
CA GLY A 161 -12.50 22.82 12.92
C GLY A 161 -12.48 23.80 11.74
N ASN A 162 -12.06 23.37 10.55
CA ASN A 162 -12.12 24.19 9.34
C ASN A 162 -13.48 24.03 8.64
N ASN A 163 -14.53 24.54 9.28
CA ASN A 163 -15.91 24.42 8.78
C ASN A 163 -16.12 25.08 7.42
N LYS A 164 -15.38 26.16 7.10
CA LYS A 164 -15.45 26.79 5.79
C LYS A 164 -15.01 25.84 4.67
N LEU A 165 -13.83 25.25 4.80
CA LEU A 165 -13.34 24.26 3.85
C LEU A 165 -14.25 23.02 3.83
N ALA A 166 -14.79 22.63 4.98
CA ALA A 166 -15.72 21.51 5.06
C ALA A 166 -16.97 21.75 4.22
N MET A 167 -17.59 22.93 4.35
CA MET A 167 -18.76 23.31 3.55
C MET A 167 -18.43 23.36 2.06
N GLU A 168 -17.30 23.95 1.67
CA GLU A 168 -16.86 23.99 0.26
C GLU A 168 -16.72 22.57 -0.34
N ALA A 169 -16.02 21.68 0.35
CA ALA A 169 -15.81 20.31 -0.11
C ALA A 169 -17.11 19.47 -0.11
N LEU A 170 -17.96 19.60 0.92
CA LEU A 170 -19.22 18.87 0.98
C LEU A 170 -20.24 19.36 -0.05
N ASN A 171 -20.28 20.67 -0.34
CA ASN A 171 -21.07 21.20 -1.44
C ASN A 171 -20.61 20.57 -2.77
N ARG A 172 -19.30 20.52 -3.01
CA ARG A 172 -18.76 19.88 -4.22
C ARG A 172 -19.11 18.38 -4.30
N ALA A 173 -19.03 17.65 -3.19
CA ALA A 173 -19.46 16.26 -3.13
C ALA A 173 -20.95 16.07 -3.47
N CYS A 174 -21.82 16.95 -2.94
CA CYS A 174 -23.25 16.96 -3.20
C CYS A 174 -23.63 17.38 -4.63
N GLU A 175 -22.81 18.21 -5.29
CA GLU A 175 -22.94 18.55 -6.71
C GLU A 175 -22.61 17.35 -7.60
N LEU A 176 -21.49 16.67 -7.32
CA LEU A 176 -20.99 15.53 -8.08
C LEU A 176 -21.86 14.29 -7.92
N ASN A 177 -22.33 14.03 -6.69
CA ASN A 177 -23.23 12.92 -6.41
C ASN A 177 -24.46 13.43 -5.65
N GLN A 178 -25.54 13.64 -6.41
CA GLN A 178 -26.74 14.22 -5.82
C GLN A 178 -27.45 13.32 -4.79
N ARG A 179 -27.11 12.02 -4.78
CA ARG A 179 -27.67 11.01 -3.87
C ARG A 179 -26.78 10.71 -2.67
N ASP A 180 -25.68 11.45 -2.48
CA ASP A 180 -24.81 11.26 -1.32
C ASP A 180 -25.43 11.84 -0.05
N ARG A 181 -26.21 11.00 0.63
CA ARG A 181 -26.80 11.32 1.93
C ARG A 181 -25.77 11.66 3.00
N LYS A 182 -24.56 11.09 2.94
CA LYS A 182 -23.54 11.32 3.97
C LYS A 182 -23.02 12.75 3.88
N SER A 183 -22.75 13.22 2.66
CA SER A 183 -22.36 14.60 2.39
C SER A 183 -23.46 15.58 2.81
N ALA A 184 -24.71 15.35 2.37
CA ALA A 184 -25.83 16.23 2.71
C ALA A 184 -26.09 16.29 4.22
N ASN A 185 -26.06 15.16 4.92
CA ASN A 185 -26.27 15.12 6.37
C ASN A 185 -25.16 15.87 7.13
N LEU A 186 -23.90 15.62 6.78
CA LEU A 186 -22.79 16.33 7.42
C LEU A 186 -22.83 17.83 7.14
N LEU A 187 -23.16 18.23 5.91
CA LEU A 187 -23.31 19.63 5.54
C LEU A 187 -24.45 20.30 6.33
N GLY A 188 -25.60 19.65 6.45
CA GLY A 188 -26.72 20.15 7.27
C GLY A 188 -26.35 20.35 8.73
N ARG A 189 -25.59 19.43 9.33
CA ARG A 189 -25.08 19.56 10.70
C ARG A 189 -24.11 20.72 10.87
N ILE A 190 -23.28 20.99 9.85
CA ILE A 190 -22.36 22.14 9.87
C ILE A 190 -23.16 23.44 9.76
N TYR A 191 -24.12 23.53 8.84
CA TYR A 191 -25.00 24.70 8.73
C TYR A 191 -25.77 24.98 10.02
N GLU A 192 -26.30 23.95 10.67
CA GLU A 192 -26.98 24.09 11.96
C GLU A 192 -26.04 24.66 13.04
N ALA A 193 -24.81 24.15 13.13
CA ALA A 193 -23.82 24.63 14.09
C ALA A 193 -23.37 26.08 13.84
N GLU A 194 -23.39 26.54 12.58
CA GLU A 194 -23.06 27.91 12.17
C GLU A 194 -24.28 28.86 12.20
N GLY A 195 -25.47 28.38 12.58
CA GLY A 195 -26.70 29.18 12.67
C GLY A 195 -27.41 29.42 11.33
N MET A 196 -27.04 28.68 10.28
CA MET A 196 -27.61 28.73 8.94
C MET A 196 -28.82 27.78 8.84
N ALA A 197 -29.91 28.16 9.51
CA ALA A 197 -31.06 27.27 9.72
C ALA A 197 -31.78 26.87 8.42
N ASP A 198 -31.88 27.79 7.46
CA ASP A 198 -32.57 27.54 6.19
C ASP A 198 -31.80 26.53 5.33
N GLU A 199 -30.48 26.71 5.21
CA GLU A 199 -29.59 25.80 4.48
C GLU A 199 -29.51 24.43 5.16
N ALA A 200 -29.49 24.40 6.49
CA ALA A 200 -29.55 23.14 7.25
C ALA A 200 -30.85 22.37 6.95
N ALA A 201 -32.00 23.06 6.99
CA ALA A 201 -33.30 22.48 6.71
C ALA A 201 -33.38 21.91 5.27
N GLU A 202 -32.80 22.61 4.29
CA GLU A 202 -32.72 22.13 2.91
C GLU A 202 -31.93 20.82 2.81
N GLN A 203 -30.76 20.73 3.45
CA GLN A 203 -29.95 19.51 3.40
C GLN A 203 -30.62 18.34 4.12
N PHE A 204 -31.24 18.57 5.28
CA PHE A 204 -31.96 17.51 5.99
C PHE A 204 -33.20 17.02 5.24
N LYS A 205 -33.93 17.93 4.60
CA LYS A 205 -35.06 17.57 3.73
C LYS A 205 -34.57 16.69 2.57
N ARG A 206 -33.47 17.07 1.93
CA ARG A 206 -32.86 16.26 0.86
C ARG A 206 -32.49 14.86 1.32
N VAL A 207 -31.94 14.70 2.52
CA VAL A 207 -31.63 13.37 3.10
C VAL A 207 -32.92 12.55 3.29
N ALA A 208 -33.97 13.16 3.84
CA ALA A 208 -35.26 12.49 4.06
C ALA A 208 -35.93 12.07 2.74
N ASP A 209 -35.91 12.94 1.72
CA ASP A 209 -36.46 12.63 0.39
C ASP A 209 -35.70 11.45 -0.27
N LEU A 210 -34.38 11.39 -0.11
CA LEU A 210 -33.55 10.28 -0.60
C LEU A 210 -33.79 8.97 0.16
N GLU A 211 -34.13 9.04 1.46
CA GLU A 211 -34.50 7.87 2.26
C GLU A 211 -35.87 7.32 1.87
N ALA A 212 -36.86 8.19 1.67
CA ALA A 212 -38.19 7.81 1.20
C ALA A 212 -38.13 7.12 -0.17
N ALA A 213 -37.36 7.66 -1.10
CA ALA A 213 -37.18 7.10 -2.44
C ALA A 213 -36.44 5.74 -2.48
N GLN A 214 -35.79 5.31 -1.39
CA GLN A 214 -35.17 3.99 -1.28
C GLN A 214 -36.07 2.94 -0.62
N ALA A 215 -37.14 3.36 0.03
CA ALA A 215 -38.07 2.49 0.74
C ALA A 215 -39.24 2.00 -0.14
N GLU A 216 -39.38 2.57 -1.33
CA GLU A 216 -40.33 2.17 -2.40
C GLU A 216 -39.69 1.18 -3.38
#